data_AF-A0A9N9NBZ1-F1
#
_entry.id   AF-A0A9N9NBZ1-F1
#
_cell.length_a   1.000
_cell.length_b   1.000
_cell.length_c   1.000
_cell.angle_alpha   90.00
_cell.angle_beta   90.00
_cell.angle_gamma   90.00
#
_symmetry.space_group_name_H-M   'P 1'
#
loop_
_entity.id
_entity.type
_entity.pdbx_description
1 polymer ?
#
loop_
_entity_poly.entity_id
_entity_poly.type
_entity_poly.pdbx_seq_one_letter_code
_entity_poly.pdbx_strand_id
1 'polypeptide(L)'
;MHYVYVLECENGKYYVGSTNNMMNRYNEHTSGGDRSATWTRKYLPICIVWVGLTNNSSFELAKTIEYMKIYGKENVRGAHYCQLILDSSVDDDLYDVCFQCGGNFQFGGKYHRAKGCNNCPDCGNLAALIVVHLVM
;
A
#
# COMPACT_ATOMS: atom_id res chain seq x y z
N MET A 1 -8.92 10.04 -11.07
CA MET A 1 -9.36 9.41 -9.81
C MET A 1 -9.39 7.91 -10.01
N HIS A 2 -8.94 7.15 -9.02
CA HIS A 2 -8.90 5.69 -9.01
C HIS A 2 -9.23 5.18 -7.61
N TYR A 3 -9.65 3.93 -7.50
CA TYR A 3 -9.84 3.26 -6.23
C TYR A 3 -8.53 2.67 -5.75
N VAL A 4 -8.26 2.81 -4.45
CA VAL A 4 -7.28 1.99 -3.73
C VAL A 4 -8.07 1.08 -2.80
N TYR A 5 -7.64 -0.17 -2.67
CA TYR A 5 -8.35 -1.18 -1.88
C TYR A 5 -7.36 -2.08 -1.14
N VAL A 6 -7.87 -2.71 -0.07
CA VAL A 6 -7.18 -3.74 0.68
C VAL A 6 -8.05 -4.99 0.70
N LEU A 7 -7.45 -6.12 0.30
CA LEU A 7 -8.02 -7.45 0.41
C LEU A 7 -7.42 -8.17 1.62
N GLU A 8 -8.28 -8.82 2.40
CA GLU A 8 -7.84 -9.90 3.26
C GLU A 8 -7.80 -11.18 2.43
N CYS A 9 -6.69 -11.90 2.54
CA CYS A 9 -6.41 -13.14 1.85
C CYS A 9 -6.23 -14.28 2.86
N GLU A 10 -6.28 -15.50 2.36
CA GLU A 10 -5.99 -16.70 3.15
C GLU A 10 -4.71 -16.58 3.99
N ASN A 11 -4.71 -17.27 5.14
CA ASN A 11 -3.59 -17.34 6.08
C ASN A 11 -3.18 -15.99 6.68
N GLY A 12 -4.14 -15.08 6.87
CA GLY A 12 -3.90 -13.75 7.47
C GLY A 12 -2.99 -12.86 6.62
N LYS A 13 -3.02 -13.06 5.30
CA LYS A 13 -2.25 -12.26 4.35
C LYS A 13 -3.10 -11.13 3.81
N TYR A 14 -2.46 -10.03 3.39
CA TYR A 14 -3.14 -8.87 2.86
C TYR A 14 -2.57 -8.45 1.51
N TYR A 15 -3.44 -7.95 0.66
CA TYR A 15 -3.05 -7.37 -0.62
C TYR A 15 -3.62 -5.97 -0.77
N VAL A 16 -2.76 -5.01 -1.11
CA VAL A 16 -3.15 -3.64 -1.44
C VAL A 16 -3.00 -3.44 -2.94
N GLY A 17 -4.01 -2.84 -3.57
CA GLY A 17 -3.99 -2.56 -5.00
C GLY A 17 -4.73 -1.28 -5.35
N SER A 18 -4.55 -0.83 -6.58
CA SER A 18 -5.31 0.26 -7.16
C SER A 18 -5.98 -0.16 -8.48
N THR A 19 -7.12 0.46 -8.81
CA THR A 19 -7.86 0.19 -10.05
C THR A 19 -8.87 1.29 -10.37
N ASN A 20 -9.20 1.44 -11.64
CA ASN A 20 -10.35 2.26 -12.07
C ASN A 20 -11.66 1.45 -12.09
N ASN A 21 -11.58 0.13 -12.04
CA ASN A 21 -12.73 -0.77 -12.06
C ASN A 21 -12.56 -1.84 -10.97
N MET A 22 -13.18 -1.58 -9.81
CA MET A 22 -13.07 -2.43 -8.62
C MET A 22 -13.65 -3.82 -8.86
N MET A 23 -14.81 -3.91 -9.50
CA MET A 23 -15.53 -5.18 -9.63
C MET A 23 -14.79 -6.16 -10.54
N ASN A 24 -14.31 -5.68 -11.70
CA ASN A 24 -13.49 -6.52 -12.58
C ASN A 24 -12.20 -6.95 -11.90
N ARG A 25 -11.52 -6.02 -11.22
CA ARG A 25 -10.24 -6.32 -10.57
C ARG A 25 -10.39 -7.34 -9.44
N TYR A 26 -11.45 -7.22 -8.65
CA TYR A 26 -11.78 -8.21 -7.63
C TYR A 26 -12.03 -9.59 -8.24
N ASN A 27 -12.82 -9.69 -9.30
CA ASN A 27 -13.08 -10.95 -10.00
C ASN A 27 -11.81 -11.56 -10.60
N GLU A 28 -10.91 -10.74 -11.12
CA GLU A 28 -9.60 -11.20 -11.59
C GLU A 28 -8.76 -11.80 -10.46
N HIS A 29 -8.80 -11.22 -9.27
CA HIS A 29 -8.09 -11.73 -8.09
C HIS A 29 -8.72 -13.01 -7.53
N THR A 30 -10.05 -13.09 -7.46
CA THR A 30 -10.75 -14.27 -6.92
C THR A 30 -10.76 -15.46 -7.87
N SER A 31 -10.67 -15.24 -9.18
CA SER A 31 -10.54 -16.31 -10.16
C SER A 31 -9.17 -17.00 -10.18
N GLY A 32 -8.14 -16.41 -9.53
CA GLY A 32 -6.80 -17.01 -9.42
C GLY A 32 -6.03 -17.15 -10.74
N GLY A 33 -6.53 -16.56 -11.84
CA GLY A 33 -5.91 -16.68 -13.17
C GLY A 33 -4.68 -15.81 -13.37
N ASP A 34 -4.09 -15.82 -14.57
CA ASP A 34 -2.83 -15.11 -14.87
C ASP A 34 -2.89 -13.60 -14.65
N ARG A 35 -4.10 -13.01 -14.70
CA ARG A 35 -4.36 -11.58 -14.43
C ARG A 35 -4.35 -11.23 -12.94
N SER A 36 -4.40 -12.22 -12.05
CA SER A 36 -4.20 -12.02 -10.61
C SER A 36 -2.77 -11.56 -10.31
N ALA A 37 -2.60 -10.87 -9.18
CA ALA A 37 -1.26 -10.70 -8.63
C ALA A 37 -0.69 -12.05 -8.17
N THR A 38 0.62 -12.25 -8.27
CA THR A 38 1.29 -13.46 -7.78
C THR A 38 0.94 -13.75 -6.31
N TRP A 39 0.81 -12.70 -5.50
CA TRP A 39 0.38 -12.81 -4.11
C TRP A 39 -1.04 -13.37 -3.97
N THR A 40 -2.02 -12.82 -4.71
CA THR A 40 -3.42 -13.24 -4.62
C THR A 40 -3.68 -14.59 -5.31
N ARG A 41 -2.78 -15.05 -6.19
CA ARG A 41 -2.81 -16.44 -6.68
C ARG A 41 -2.33 -17.43 -5.63
N LYS A 42 -1.37 -17.02 -4.79
CA LYS A 42 -0.82 -17.86 -3.72
C LYS A 42 -1.71 -17.89 -2.49
N TYR A 43 -2.36 -16.77 -2.18
CA TYR A 43 -3.26 -16.59 -1.06
C TYR A 43 -4.55 -15.98 -1.58
N LEU A 44 -5.61 -16.78 -1.73
CA LEU A 44 -6.82 -16.29 -2.39
C LEU A 44 -7.49 -15.20 -1.54
N PRO A 45 -8.05 -14.13 -2.16
CA PRO A 45 -8.83 -13.14 -1.44
C PRO A 45 -10.08 -13.76 -0.80
N ILE A 46 -10.31 -13.43 0.47
CA ILE A 46 -11.52 -13.80 1.22
C ILE A 46 -12.54 -12.68 1.12
N CYS A 47 -12.11 -11.44 1.36
CA CYS A 47 -13.00 -10.28 1.35
C CYS A 47 -12.22 -8.98 1.10
N ILE A 48 -12.97 -7.90 0.86
CA ILE A 48 -12.45 -6.54 0.80
C ILE A 48 -12.61 -5.93 2.19
N VAL A 49 -11.50 -5.55 2.83
CA VAL A 49 -11.51 -4.96 4.18
C VAL A 49 -11.44 -3.42 4.16
N TRP A 50 -10.99 -2.84 3.05
CA TRP A 50 -10.93 -1.38 2.91
C TRP A 50 -11.01 -0.96 1.44
N VAL A 51 -11.68 0.17 1.16
CA VAL A 51 -11.71 0.83 -0.15
C VAL A 51 -11.72 2.35 0.05
N GLY A 52 -10.99 3.07 -0.79
CA GLY A 52 -11.07 4.53 -0.88
C GLY A 52 -10.86 5.04 -2.30
N LEU A 53 -11.52 6.15 -2.62
CA LEU A 53 -11.39 6.83 -3.90
C LEU A 53 -10.39 7.99 -3.75
N THR A 54 -9.41 8.05 -4.64
CA THR A 54 -8.35 9.06 -4.55
C THR A 54 -7.90 9.54 -5.94
N ASN A 55 -7.34 10.74 -5.99
CA ASN A 55 -6.59 11.24 -7.14
C ASN A 55 -5.07 11.12 -6.94
N ASN A 56 -4.63 10.72 -5.75
CA ASN A 56 -3.22 10.63 -5.38
C ASN A 56 -2.67 9.23 -5.73
N SER A 57 -1.76 9.16 -6.71
CA SER A 57 -1.11 7.91 -7.16
C SER A 57 -0.26 7.25 -6.08
N SER A 58 0.21 8.02 -5.11
CA SER A 58 1.04 7.54 -4.01
C SER A 58 0.26 6.86 -2.89
N PHE A 59 -1.07 6.94 -2.92
CA PHE A 59 -1.91 6.45 -1.84
C PHE A 59 -1.88 4.92 -1.68
N GLU A 60 -1.70 4.17 -2.77
CA GLU A 60 -1.55 2.70 -2.73
C GLU A 60 -0.30 2.29 -1.93
N LEU A 61 0.83 2.96 -2.19
CA LEU A 61 2.09 2.69 -1.48
C LEU A 61 1.98 3.05 -0.01
N ALA A 62 1.41 4.23 0.29
CA ALA A 62 1.11 4.66 1.64
C ALA A 62 0.29 3.62 2.42
N LYS A 63 -0.80 3.13 1.83
CA LYS A 63 -1.67 2.12 2.44
C LYS A 63 -0.98 0.76 2.59
N THR A 64 -0.14 0.38 1.64
CA THR A 64 0.68 -0.84 1.72
C THR A 64 1.61 -0.78 2.93
N ILE A 65 2.34 0.32 3.10
CA ILE A 65 3.27 0.53 4.22
C ILE A 65 2.51 0.55 5.55
N GLU A 66 1.39 1.25 5.62
CA GLU A 66 0.52 1.27 6.80
C GLU A 66 0.13 -0.16 7.23
N TYR A 67 -0.34 -0.99 6.31
CA TYR A 67 -0.69 -2.37 6.60
C TYR A 67 0.53 -3.23 6.96
N MET A 68 1.69 -3.01 6.34
CA MET A 68 2.94 -3.69 6.74
C MET A 68 3.35 -3.36 8.18
N LYS A 69 3.12 -2.13 8.64
CA LYS A 69 3.40 -1.73 10.03
C LYS A 69 2.47 -2.41 11.03
N ILE A 70 1.22 -2.66 10.64
CA ILE A 70 0.20 -3.27 11.49
C ILE A 70 0.36 -4.80 11.52
N TYR A 71 0.51 -5.42 10.35
CA TYR A 71 0.46 -6.87 10.18
C TYR A 71 1.81 -7.53 9.92
N GLY A 72 2.90 -6.78 9.78
CA GLY A 72 4.22 -7.30 9.44
C GLY A 72 4.47 -7.32 7.93
N LYS A 73 5.71 -6.97 7.53
CA LYS A 73 6.12 -6.89 6.12
C LYS A 73 6.03 -8.22 5.38
N GLU A 74 6.05 -9.34 6.10
CA GLU A 74 5.91 -10.70 5.58
C GLU A 74 4.47 -11.10 5.26
N ASN A 75 3.49 -10.30 5.70
CA ASN A 75 2.07 -10.60 5.56
C ASN A 75 1.35 -9.72 4.53
N VAL A 76 1.99 -8.66 4.02
CA VAL A 76 1.33 -7.67 3.16
C VAL A 76 2.10 -7.47 1.86
N ARG A 77 1.40 -7.38 0.73
CA ARG A 77 1.98 -6.99 -0.57
C ARG A 77 1.11 -5.96 -1.27
N GLY A 78 1.73 -5.15 -2.12
CA GLY A 78 1.07 -4.07 -2.87
C GLY A 78 2.08 -3.08 -3.41
N ALA A 79 1.67 -2.21 -4.35
CA ALA A 79 2.55 -1.23 -4.97
C ALA A 79 3.91 -1.83 -5.40
N HIS A 80 5.03 -1.29 -4.88
CA HIS A 80 6.39 -1.72 -5.23
C HIS A 80 6.79 -3.04 -4.52
N TYR A 81 6.03 -3.45 -3.51
CA TYR A 81 6.26 -4.65 -2.73
C TYR A 81 5.37 -5.79 -3.24
N CYS A 82 5.44 -6.09 -4.53
CA CYS A 82 4.65 -7.17 -5.14
C CYS A 82 5.39 -8.52 -5.20
N GLN A 83 6.67 -8.54 -4.85
CA GLN A 83 7.54 -9.72 -4.87
C GLN A 83 7.20 -10.69 -3.72
N LEU A 84 7.26 -12.01 -3.96
CA LEU A 84 6.91 -13.00 -2.93
C LEU A 84 7.87 -12.93 -1.72
N ILE A 85 9.16 -12.78 -1.98
CA ILE A 85 10.20 -12.67 -0.96
C ILE A 85 10.68 -11.23 -0.98
N LEU A 86 10.63 -10.56 0.17
CA LEU A 86 11.22 -9.24 0.36
C LEU A 86 12.62 -9.43 0.92
N ASP A 87 13.59 -8.69 0.38
CA ASP A 87 14.94 -8.68 0.90
C ASP A 87 14.96 -8.11 2.33
N SER A 88 15.87 -8.61 3.16
CA SER A 88 16.13 -8.10 4.52
C SER A 88 16.45 -6.59 4.56
N SER A 89 17.02 -6.02 3.49
CA SER A 89 17.36 -4.60 3.36
C SER A 89 16.15 -3.66 3.30
N VAL A 90 14.94 -4.17 3.14
CA VAL A 90 13.71 -3.36 3.09
C VAL A 90 13.39 -2.71 4.46
N ASP A 91 14.03 -3.14 5.56
CA ASP A 91 13.71 -2.68 6.92
C ASP A 91 14.00 -1.20 7.21
N ASP A 92 15.09 -0.63 6.68
CA ASP A 92 15.50 0.73 7.03
C ASP A 92 14.71 1.83 6.28
N ASP A 93 14.25 1.54 5.07
CA ASP A 93 13.57 2.52 4.19
C ASP A 93 12.04 2.52 4.34
N LEU A 94 11.44 1.42 4.81
CA LEU A 94 9.98 1.24 4.90
C LEU A 94 9.32 2.23 5.87
N TYR A 95 10.06 2.71 6.87
CA TYR A 95 9.52 3.54 7.94
C TYR A 95 9.69 5.05 7.74
N ASP A 96 10.41 5.49 6.71
CA ASP A 96 10.74 6.91 6.46
C ASP A 96 10.00 7.50 5.24
N VAL A 97 8.84 6.92 4.87
CA VAL A 97 8.03 7.36 3.73
C VAL A 97 6.97 8.38 4.17
N CYS A 98 6.91 9.53 3.48
CA CYS A 98 5.84 10.50 3.66
C CYS A 98 4.54 10.00 3.03
N PHE A 99 3.49 9.80 3.84
CA PHE A 99 2.19 9.28 3.37
C PHE A 99 1.39 10.25 2.48
N GLN A 100 1.81 11.53 2.42
CA GLN A 100 1.13 12.55 1.62
C GLN A 100 1.63 12.59 0.17
N CYS A 101 2.93 12.38 -0.05
CA CYS A 101 3.54 12.31 -1.39
C CYS A 101 3.99 10.90 -1.80
N GLY A 102 3.90 9.90 -0.90
CA GLY A 102 4.36 8.51 -1.10
C GLY A 102 5.83 8.36 -1.44
N GLY A 103 6.66 9.33 -1.09
CA GLY A 103 8.12 9.23 -1.24
C GLY A 103 8.66 9.21 -2.67
N ASN A 104 7.84 9.43 -3.70
CA ASN A 104 8.29 9.45 -5.09
C ASN A 104 8.13 10.83 -5.73
N PHE A 105 9.12 11.71 -5.50
CA PHE A 105 9.39 12.81 -6.43
C PHE A 105 10.91 12.98 -6.57
N GLN A 106 11.43 12.64 -7.75
CA GLN A 106 12.81 12.91 -8.15
C GLN A 106 12.90 14.34 -8.69
N PHE A 107 13.59 15.21 -7.96
CA PHE A 107 14.42 16.25 -8.55
C PHE A 107 15.79 16.17 -7.87
N GLY A 108 16.82 15.70 -8.58
CA GLY A 108 18.21 15.80 -8.12
C GLY A 108 18.72 14.70 -7.17
N GLY A 109 18.09 13.51 -7.13
CA GLY A 109 18.74 12.30 -6.59
C GLY A 109 18.78 12.15 -5.07
N LYS A 110 17.81 12.69 -4.31
CA LYS A 110 17.66 12.38 -2.88
C LYS A 110 16.20 12.16 -2.52
N TYR A 111 15.85 10.94 -2.11
CA TYR A 111 14.60 10.66 -1.39
C TYR A 111 14.57 11.55 -0.14
N HIS A 112 13.51 12.35 0.07
CA HIS A 112 13.38 13.10 1.32
C HIS A 112 12.68 12.22 2.35
N ARG A 113 13.30 12.12 3.52
CA ARG A 113 12.78 11.43 4.69
C ARG A 113 11.49 12.10 5.17
N ALA A 114 10.56 11.35 5.74
CA ALA A 114 9.35 11.89 6.36
C ALA A 114 9.69 12.95 7.41
N LYS A 115 10.81 12.79 8.12
CA LYS A 115 11.36 13.78 9.08
C LYS A 115 11.80 15.12 8.46
N GLY A 116 11.90 15.22 7.13
CA GLY A 116 12.31 16.41 6.39
C GLY A 116 11.18 17.12 5.59
N CYS A 117 9.94 16.62 5.62
CA CYS A 117 8.77 17.25 4.94
C CYS A 117 8.23 18.42 5.79
N ASN A 118 9.06 19.44 6.01
CA ASN A 118 8.61 20.74 6.56
C ASN A 118 8.55 21.83 5.48
N ASN A 119 9.02 21.56 4.26
CA ASN A 119 9.20 22.56 3.20
C ASN A 119 8.97 22.02 1.77
N CYS A 120 8.26 20.89 1.61
CA CYS A 120 7.98 20.37 0.27
C CYS A 120 6.70 21.02 -0.30
N PRO A 121 6.75 21.54 -1.54
CA PRO A 121 5.63 22.27 -2.16
C PRO A 121 4.38 21.42 -2.38
N ASP A 122 4.49 20.08 -2.33
CA ASP A 122 3.36 19.15 -2.49
C ASP A 122 2.72 18.74 -1.16
N CYS A 123 3.47 18.74 -0.04
CA CYS A 123 2.93 18.42 1.28
C CYS A 123 2.53 19.69 2.04
N GLY A 124 1.37 20.25 1.70
CA GLY A 124 0.71 21.32 2.44
C GLY A 124 0.49 20.93 3.92
N ASN A 125 0.75 21.89 4.79
CA ASN A 125 0.85 21.81 6.25
C ASN A 125 -0.45 21.27 6.91
N LEU A 126 -0.62 19.96 7.03
CA LEU A 126 -1.66 19.37 7.89
C LEU A 126 -1.15 18.13 8.60
N ALA A 127 -1.24 18.18 9.93
CA ALA A 127 -0.78 17.17 10.86
C ALA A 127 -1.38 15.78 10.58
N ALA A 128 -0.53 14.76 10.66
CA ALA A 128 -0.87 13.36 10.55
C ALA A 128 -1.96 12.98 11.57
N LEU A 129 -3.16 12.63 11.07
CA LEU A 129 -4.16 11.92 11.85
C LEU A 129 -3.86 10.42 11.77
N ILE A 130 -3.08 9.94 12.74
CA ILE A 130 -3.02 8.52 13.08
C ILE A 130 -4.35 8.18 13.75
N VAL A 131 -5.27 7.55 13.02
CA VAL A 131 -6.43 6.89 13.64
C VAL A 131 -5.98 5.48 14.04
N VAL A 132 -5.47 5.37 15.26
CA VAL A 132 -5.52 4.12 16.03
C VAL A 132 -6.99 3.91 16.39
N HIS A 133 -7.61 2.81 15.98
CA HIS A 133 -8.81 2.15 16.56
C HIS A 133 -9.09 0.91 15.69
N LEU A 134 -9.34 -0.31 16.15
CA LEU A 134 -9.50 -0.96 17.45
C LEU A 134 -9.35 -2.46 17.14
N VAL A 135 -8.47 -3.17 17.83
CA VAL A 135 -8.58 -4.63 17.98
C VAL A 135 -9.58 -4.84 19.13
N MET A 136 -10.69 -5.50 18.84
CA MET A 136 -11.50 -6.22 19.82
C MET A 136 -11.55 -7.69 19.39
#